data_AF-A0A9P8D205-F1
#
_entry.id   AF-A0A9P8D205-F1
#
_cell.length_a   1.000
_cell.length_b   1.000
_cell.length_c   1.000
_cell.angle_alpha   90.00
_cell.angle_beta   90.00
_cell.angle_gamma   90.00
#
_symmetry.space_group_name_H-M   'P 1'
#
loop_
_entity.id
_entity.type
_entity.pdbx_description
1 polymer ?
#
loop_
_entity_poly.entity_id
_entity_poly.type
_entity_poly.pdbx_seq_one_letter_code
_entity_poly.pdbx_strand_id
1 'polypeptide(L)'
;MYHTPDYPFGLKASNSERPFVAQYLEPNMHLACLRFLILSRLFHLYSISLLLTLKCKKLIIMFISKSLIVSALLAAALTVASVSAHKKTPPASVTVTEIPSAPVDVGVIPSSPVDAGVELPLEADTEVDPSSPVDDQEEEDPAPSCDTKKMRSPRKSPNRIGNEKTIAILGKHKFCMFLPPQPGLEVAPTEEDAIAFCKGKGVESPNPMPDSFIRSVRYYEAPEKKFVQLTGKFNRDAYELSAADGGGQYDSKNIRGSSCVGYRYFVALVEPDVERFCIRCCANKKDCPTHKSHLGCGAVVPDLA
;
A
#
# COMPACT_ATOMS: atom_id res chain seq x y z
N MET A 1 -6.92 -44.84 20.00
CA MET A 1 -8.37 -45.05 20.17
C MET A 1 -9.04 -43.69 19.99
N TYR A 2 -9.59 -43.42 18.82
CA TYR A 2 -10.28 -42.17 18.52
C TYR A 2 -11.79 -42.40 18.70
N HIS A 3 -12.41 -41.65 19.60
CA HIS A 3 -13.86 -41.57 19.75
C HIS A 3 -14.38 -40.42 18.88
N THR A 4 -15.22 -40.75 17.90
CA THR A 4 -16.07 -39.79 17.19
C THR A 4 -17.44 -39.72 17.88
N PRO A 5 -18.03 -38.53 18.09
CA PRO A 5 -19.40 -38.42 18.57
C PRO A 5 -20.41 -38.38 17.40
N ASP A 6 -21.46 -39.20 17.54
CA ASP A 6 -22.65 -39.21 16.69
C ASP A 6 -23.53 -37.97 16.95
N TYR A 7 -23.97 -37.30 15.88
CA TYR A 7 -25.02 -36.28 15.93
C TYR A 7 -26.24 -36.75 15.12
N PRO A 8 -27.46 -36.82 15.71
CA PRO A 8 -28.68 -37.08 14.99
C PRO A 8 -29.52 -35.80 14.89
N PHE A 9 -29.61 -35.18 13.72
CA PHE A 9 -30.70 -34.24 13.42
C PHE A 9 -31.22 -34.44 12.00
N GLY A 10 -32.37 -35.08 11.91
CA GLY A 10 -33.15 -35.21 10.69
C GLY A 10 -33.90 -33.91 10.36
N LEU A 11 -33.64 -33.37 9.18
CA LEU A 11 -34.44 -32.31 8.57
C LEU A 11 -35.45 -32.95 7.61
N LYS A 12 -36.74 -32.82 7.95
CA LYS A 12 -37.87 -33.17 7.09
C LYS A 12 -37.96 -32.15 5.96
N ALA A 13 -37.86 -32.61 4.72
CA ALA A 13 -38.21 -31.84 3.53
C ALA A 13 -39.74 -31.63 3.48
N SER A 14 -40.16 -30.36 3.41
CA SER A 14 -41.54 -29.95 3.14
C SER A 14 -41.63 -29.49 1.69
N ASN A 15 -42.24 -30.33 0.85
CA ASN A 15 -42.65 -29.97 -0.51
C ASN A 15 -43.85 -29.02 -0.43
N SER A 16 -43.68 -27.79 -0.91
CA SER A 16 -44.76 -26.85 -1.17
C SER A 16 -44.69 -26.44 -2.64
N GLU A 17 -45.37 -27.21 -3.48
CA GLU A 17 -45.63 -26.87 -4.87
C GLU A 17 -46.61 -25.68 -4.92
N ARG A 18 -46.17 -24.56 -5.52
CA ARG A 18 -47.05 -23.47 -5.93
C ARG A 18 -47.11 -23.41 -7.46
N PRO A 19 -48.30 -23.22 -8.06
CA PRO A 19 -48.45 -23.19 -9.50
C PRO A 19 -47.87 -21.91 -10.09
N PHE A 20 -47.10 -22.08 -11.17
CA PHE A 20 -46.56 -21.01 -12.00
C PHE A 20 -47.69 -20.29 -12.72
N VAL A 21 -47.87 -19.00 -12.42
CA VAL A 21 -48.71 -18.09 -13.19
C VAL A 21 -47.88 -17.57 -14.35
N ALA A 22 -48.20 -17.99 -15.58
CA ALA A 22 -47.59 -17.47 -16.80
C ALA A 22 -47.97 -16.00 -16.97
N GLN A 23 -47.03 -15.11 -16.66
CA GLN A 23 -47.19 -13.67 -16.76
C GLN A 23 -46.83 -13.19 -18.17
N TYR A 24 -47.76 -12.45 -18.78
CA TYR A 24 -47.66 -11.85 -20.10
C TYR A 24 -46.37 -11.01 -20.25
N LEU A 25 -45.51 -11.39 -21.20
CA LEU A 25 -44.32 -10.64 -21.61
C LEU A 25 -44.72 -9.53 -22.59
N GLU A 26 -44.54 -8.27 -22.18
CA GLU A 26 -44.80 -7.12 -23.04
C GLU A 26 -43.74 -6.96 -24.16
N PRO A 27 -44.14 -6.69 -25.42
CA PRO A 27 -43.25 -6.66 -26.58
C PRO A 27 -42.31 -5.44 -26.69
N ASN A 28 -42.29 -4.54 -25.70
CA ASN A 28 -41.53 -3.28 -25.78
C ASN A 28 -40.09 -3.36 -25.23
N MET A 29 -39.68 -4.49 -24.66
CA MET A 29 -38.36 -4.62 -24.01
C MET A 29 -37.18 -4.58 -25.00
N HIS A 30 -37.36 -5.08 -26.23
CA HIS A 30 -36.29 -5.10 -27.23
C HIS A 30 -35.88 -3.70 -27.70
N LEU A 31 -36.84 -2.77 -27.86
CA LEU A 31 -36.55 -1.41 -28.29
C LEU A 31 -35.88 -0.58 -27.18
N ALA A 32 -36.24 -0.83 -25.92
CA ALA A 32 -35.57 -0.22 -24.77
C ALA A 32 -34.11 -0.68 -24.65
N CYS A 33 -33.87 -1.97 -24.84
CA CYS A 33 -32.52 -2.54 -24.81
C CYS A 33 -31.64 -1.97 -25.94
N LEU A 34 -32.18 -1.89 -27.18
CA LEU A 34 -31.44 -1.31 -28.31
C LEU A 34 -31.11 0.18 -28.10
N ARG A 35 -32.06 0.98 -27.56
CA ARG A 35 -31.81 2.39 -27.23
C ARG A 35 -30.73 2.54 -26.17
N PHE A 36 -30.73 1.68 -25.15
CA PHE A 36 -29.71 1.69 -24.10
C PHE A 36 -28.31 1.38 -24.64
N LEU A 37 -28.19 0.39 -25.53
CA LEU A 37 -26.91 0.03 -26.16
C LEU A 37 -26.36 1.15 -27.05
N ILE A 38 -27.23 1.83 -27.81
CA ILE A 38 -26.82 2.97 -28.65
C ILE A 38 -26.34 4.14 -27.78
N LEU A 39 -27.08 4.49 -26.73
CA LEU A 39 -26.70 5.58 -25.83
C LEU A 39 -25.40 5.29 -25.08
N SER A 40 -25.19 4.05 -24.64
CA SER A 40 -23.94 3.61 -24.00
C SER A 40 -22.74 3.77 -24.94
N ARG A 41 -22.87 3.35 -26.21
CA ARG A 41 -21.78 3.53 -27.20
C ARG A 41 -21.50 5.00 -27.50
N LEU A 42 -22.54 5.84 -27.63
CA LEU A 42 -22.35 7.28 -27.85
C LEU A 42 -21.65 7.95 -26.65
N PHE A 43 -21.99 7.53 -25.43
CA PHE A 43 -21.34 8.03 -24.21
C PHE A 43 -19.87 7.64 -24.14
N HIS A 44 -19.52 6.40 -24.52
CA HIS A 44 -18.13 5.96 -24.63
C HIS A 44 -17.34 6.77 -25.68
N LEU A 45 -17.91 7.00 -26.86
CA LEU A 45 -17.24 7.78 -27.91
C LEU A 45 -17.03 9.24 -27.50
N TYR A 46 -18.01 9.85 -26.83
CA TYR A 46 -17.88 11.22 -26.30
C TYR A 46 -16.79 11.31 -25.23
N SER A 47 -16.73 10.33 -24.32
CA SER A 47 -15.72 10.26 -23.26
C SER A 47 -14.30 10.12 -23.82
N ILE A 48 -14.11 9.28 -24.86
CA ILE A 48 -12.84 9.13 -25.55
C ILE A 48 -12.41 10.45 -26.23
N SER A 49 -13.33 11.12 -26.92
CA SER A 49 -13.07 12.42 -27.57
C SER A 49 -12.66 13.49 -26.55
N LEU A 50 -13.39 13.59 -25.42
CA LEU A 50 -13.05 14.51 -24.34
C LEU A 50 -11.67 14.21 -23.74
N LEU A 51 -11.34 12.94 -23.50
CA LEU A 51 -10.03 12.52 -22.98
C LEU A 51 -8.88 12.89 -23.94
N LEU A 52 -9.09 12.70 -25.26
CA LEU A 52 -8.14 13.11 -26.29
C LEU A 52 -7.91 14.62 -26.30
N THR A 53 -8.98 15.43 -26.20
CA THR A 53 -8.84 16.89 -26.14
C THR A 53 -8.10 17.36 -24.87
N LEU A 54 -8.32 16.71 -23.72
CA LEU A 54 -7.66 17.03 -22.46
C LEU A 54 -6.18 16.64 -22.47
N LYS A 55 -5.84 15.44 -22.98
CA LYS A 55 -4.44 15.01 -23.16
C LYS A 55 -3.69 15.94 -24.11
N CYS A 56 -4.33 16.35 -25.21
CA CYS A 56 -3.73 17.28 -26.17
C CYS A 56 -3.48 18.67 -25.56
N LYS A 57 -4.45 19.24 -24.82
CA LYS A 57 -4.26 20.50 -24.08
C LYS A 57 -3.12 20.42 -23.07
N LYS A 58 -3.00 19.30 -22.33
CA LYS A 58 -1.92 19.11 -21.34
C LYS A 58 -0.55 19.03 -22.01
N LEU A 59 -0.43 18.35 -23.16
CA LEU A 59 0.80 18.31 -23.94
C LEU A 59 1.21 19.71 -24.44
N ILE A 60 0.25 20.49 -24.96
CA ILE A 60 0.49 21.85 -25.44
C ILE A 60 0.97 22.76 -24.30
N ILE A 61 0.32 22.71 -23.12
CA ILE A 61 0.74 23.47 -21.94
C ILE A 61 2.16 23.07 -21.49
N MET A 62 2.48 21.77 -21.49
CA MET A 62 3.82 21.29 -21.14
C MET A 62 4.88 21.76 -22.14
N PHE A 63 4.57 21.78 -23.43
CA PHE A 63 5.48 22.29 -24.47
C PHE A 63 5.74 23.80 -24.32
N ILE A 64 4.68 24.59 -24.11
CA ILE A 64 4.80 26.05 -23.90
C ILE A 64 5.61 26.35 -22.63
N SER A 65 5.34 25.64 -21.53
CA SER A 65 6.05 25.82 -20.26
C SER A 65 7.54 25.50 -20.39
N LYS A 66 7.91 24.38 -21.03
CA LYS A 66 9.31 24.02 -21.25
C LYS A 66 10.03 25.03 -22.14
N SER A 67 9.37 25.51 -23.21
CA SER A 67 9.94 26.53 -24.11
C SER A 67 10.22 27.86 -23.38
N LEU A 68 9.30 28.30 -22.52
CA LEU A 68 9.47 29.50 -21.70
C LEU A 68 10.63 29.37 -20.70
N ILE A 69 10.77 28.20 -20.05
CA ILE A 69 11.87 27.93 -19.11
C ILE A 69 13.22 27.96 -19.84
N VAL A 70 13.32 27.31 -21.00
CA VAL A 70 14.56 27.32 -21.80
C VAL A 70 14.91 28.74 -22.23
N SER A 71 13.93 29.53 -22.67
CA SER A 71 14.14 30.93 -23.07
C SER A 71 14.61 31.80 -21.89
N ALA A 72 14.03 31.62 -20.70
CA ALA A 72 14.42 32.34 -19.49
C ALA A 72 15.84 31.97 -19.04
N LEU A 73 16.21 30.68 -19.10
CA LEU A 73 17.55 30.21 -18.78
C LEU A 73 18.60 30.75 -19.77
N LEU A 74 18.26 30.81 -21.06
CA LEU A 74 19.15 31.36 -22.08
C LEU A 74 19.37 32.88 -21.88
N ALA A 75 18.31 33.62 -21.54
CA ALA A 75 18.40 35.04 -21.21
C ALA A 75 19.23 35.30 -19.93
N ALA A 76 19.09 34.45 -18.91
CA ALA A 76 19.91 34.51 -17.70
C ALA A 76 21.39 34.20 -17.97
N ALA A 77 21.67 33.21 -18.82
CA ALA A 77 23.06 32.89 -19.21
C ALA A 77 23.74 34.04 -19.96
N LEU A 78 23.01 34.73 -20.86
CA LEU A 78 23.52 35.90 -21.58
C LEU A 78 23.81 37.09 -20.66
N THR A 79 23.02 37.29 -19.61
CA THR A 79 23.27 38.38 -18.64
C THR A 79 24.46 38.10 -17.73
N VAL A 80 24.69 36.85 -17.32
CA VAL A 80 25.88 36.46 -16.51
C VAL A 80 27.18 36.61 -17.31
N ALA A 81 27.17 36.31 -18.62
CA ALA A 81 28.34 36.46 -19.47
C ALA A 81 28.86 37.91 -19.56
N SER A 82 27.98 38.91 -19.47
CA SER A 82 28.36 40.34 -19.50
C SER A 82 28.98 40.85 -18.19
N VAL A 83 28.79 40.16 -17.06
CA VAL A 83 29.27 40.63 -15.74
C VAL A 83 30.67 40.07 -15.40
N SER A 84 31.11 39.00 -16.06
CA SER A 84 32.37 38.32 -15.72
C SER A 84 33.65 38.98 -16.31
N ALA A 85 33.54 40.05 -17.09
CA ALA A 85 34.70 40.71 -17.71
C ALA A 85 35.51 41.64 -16.77
N HIS A 86 35.13 41.80 -15.49
CA HIS A 86 35.75 42.81 -14.63
C HIS A 86 35.94 42.38 -13.15
N LYS A 87 36.84 41.43 -12.90
CA LYS A 87 37.72 41.44 -11.72
C LYS A 87 38.68 40.24 -11.73
N LYS A 88 39.94 40.51 -12.08
CA LYS A 88 41.07 39.62 -11.82
C LYS A 88 41.80 40.18 -10.60
N THR A 89 41.69 39.50 -9.46
CA THR A 89 42.49 39.80 -8.26
C THR A 89 42.94 38.46 -7.66
N PRO A 90 44.24 38.28 -7.38
CA PRO A 90 44.78 36.98 -7.00
C PRO A 90 44.44 36.58 -5.56
N PRO A 91 44.32 35.28 -5.24
CA PRO A 91 43.96 34.79 -3.92
C PRO A 91 45.15 34.78 -2.96
N ALA A 92 44.89 35.21 -1.73
CA ALA A 92 45.81 35.05 -0.60
C ALA A 92 45.81 33.58 -0.15
N SER A 93 47.02 33.05 0.09
CA SER A 93 47.27 31.72 0.63
C SER A 93 46.77 31.60 2.06
N VAL A 94 45.98 30.57 2.35
CA VAL A 94 45.57 30.17 3.70
C VAL A 94 46.30 28.89 4.08
N THR A 95 47.07 28.99 5.16
CA THR A 95 47.87 27.94 5.78
C THR A 95 46.96 26.91 6.48
N VAL A 96 47.15 25.63 6.14
CA VAL A 96 46.50 24.49 6.79
C VAL A 96 47.26 24.16 8.06
N THR A 97 46.56 24.09 9.20
CA THR A 97 47.12 23.63 10.49
C THR A 97 46.71 22.18 10.69
N GLU A 98 47.71 21.30 10.83
CA GLU A 98 47.60 19.87 11.15
C GLU A 98 46.97 19.63 12.52
N ILE A 99 46.10 18.61 12.60
CA ILE A 99 45.54 18.07 13.84
C ILE A 99 46.17 16.68 14.06
N PRO A 100 46.72 16.37 15.25
CA PRO A 100 47.38 15.10 15.51
C PRO A 100 46.39 13.96 15.73
N SER A 101 46.73 12.81 15.15
CA SER A 101 46.01 11.54 15.21
C SER A 101 46.33 10.80 16.52
N ALA A 102 45.30 10.33 17.23
CA ALA A 102 45.46 9.44 18.39
C ALA A 102 45.38 7.96 17.95
N PRO A 103 46.11 7.05 18.62
CA PRO A 103 46.10 5.62 18.31
C PRO A 103 44.88 4.92 18.94
N VAL A 104 44.18 4.10 18.14
CA VAL A 104 43.11 3.21 18.63
C VAL A 104 43.70 1.82 18.86
N ASP A 105 43.52 1.36 20.08
CA ASP A 105 43.96 0.09 20.64
C ASP A 105 43.14 -1.09 20.06
N VAL A 106 43.82 -2.11 19.53
CA VAL A 106 43.21 -3.28 18.89
C VAL A 106 43.07 -4.38 19.94
N GLY A 107 41.88 -4.46 20.53
CA GLY A 107 41.48 -5.54 21.42
C GLY A 107 41.28 -6.86 20.67
N VAL A 108 42.16 -7.82 20.97
CA VAL A 108 42.13 -9.23 20.59
C VAL A 108 40.88 -9.91 21.16
N ILE A 109 40.10 -10.58 20.32
CA ILE A 109 39.00 -11.48 20.74
C ILE A 109 39.38 -12.91 20.32
N PRO A 110 39.33 -13.88 21.25
CA PRO A 110 39.69 -15.27 20.98
C PRO A 110 38.60 -16.03 20.22
N SER A 111 39.08 -16.82 19.26
CA SER A 111 38.39 -17.85 18.49
C SER A 111 38.08 -19.08 19.35
N SER A 112 36.88 -19.64 19.18
CA SER A 112 36.43 -20.95 19.68
C SER A 112 35.09 -21.33 19.01
N PRO A 113 34.66 -22.60 19.00
CA PRO A 113 35.03 -23.54 17.95
C PRO A 113 33.82 -24.04 17.15
N VAL A 114 34.13 -24.54 15.96
CA VAL A 114 33.40 -25.54 15.18
C VAL A 114 32.62 -26.53 16.03
N ASP A 115 31.33 -26.73 15.71
CA ASP A 115 30.73 -28.05 15.87
C ASP A 115 29.59 -28.38 14.89
N ALA A 116 29.69 -29.62 14.44
CA ALA A 116 28.73 -30.57 13.89
C ALA A 116 27.63 -30.10 12.93
N GLY A 117 27.82 -30.49 11.67
CA GLY A 117 26.75 -30.67 10.69
C GLY A 117 25.75 -31.74 11.12
N VAL A 118 24.49 -31.42 10.90
CA VAL A 118 23.38 -32.38 10.88
C VAL A 118 22.86 -32.39 9.45
N GLU A 119 23.20 -33.45 8.71
CA GLU A 119 22.52 -33.84 7.48
C GLU A 119 21.08 -34.25 7.82
N LEU A 120 20.11 -33.62 7.17
CA LEU A 120 18.73 -34.11 7.08
C LEU A 120 18.41 -34.33 5.60
N PRO A 121 17.72 -35.43 5.27
CA PRO A 121 17.61 -35.94 3.91
C PRO A 121 16.68 -35.09 3.05
N LEU A 122 17.10 -34.89 1.80
CA LEU A 122 16.25 -34.51 0.67
C LEU A 122 15.22 -35.61 0.43
N GLU A 123 13.94 -35.28 0.50
CA GLU A 123 12.88 -36.10 -0.09
C GLU A 123 12.15 -35.32 -1.20
N ALA A 124 12.35 -35.86 -2.41
CA ALA A 124 11.36 -36.11 -3.45
C ALA A 124 10.48 -34.96 -3.96
N ASP A 125 10.95 -34.44 -5.08
CA ASP A 125 10.24 -33.87 -6.21
C ASP A 125 8.81 -34.40 -6.40
N THR A 126 7.84 -33.49 -6.42
CA THR A 126 6.54 -33.71 -7.06
C THR A 126 6.41 -32.71 -8.21
N GLU A 127 6.56 -33.23 -9.43
CA GLU A 127 6.31 -32.50 -10.67
C GLU A 127 4.83 -32.09 -10.73
N VAL A 128 4.56 -30.79 -10.74
CA VAL A 128 3.23 -30.24 -11.05
C VAL A 128 3.31 -29.55 -12.40
N ASP A 129 2.53 -30.11 -13.32
CA ASP A 129 2.29 -29.75 -14.71
C ASP A 129 1.87 -28.27 -14.89
N PRO A 130 2.64 -27.45 -15.64
CA PRO A 130 2.27 -26.08 -15.94
C PRO A 130 1.64 -26.01 -17.33
N SER A 131 0.33 -26.25 -17.42
CA SER A 131 -0.39 -26.03 -18.67
C SER A 131 -1.81 -25.49 -18.42
N SER A 132 -1.90 -24.21 -18.09
CA SER A 132 -3.12 -23.42 -18.28
C SER A 132 -2.76 -21.94 -18.51
N PRO A 133 -3.12 -21.36 -19.67
CA PRO A 133 -2.98 -19.93 -19.91
C PRO A 133 -4.02 -19.19 -19.07
N VAL A 134 -3.56 -18.41 -18.09
CA VAL A 134 -4.41 -17.44 -17.39
C VAL A 134 -4.34 -16.14 -18.18
N ASP A 135 -5.44 -15.78 -18.80
CA ASP A 135 -5.62 -14.53 -19.56
C ASP A 135 -5.69 -13.36 -18.58
N ASP A 136 -4.54 -12.79 -18.21
CA ASP A 136 -4.43 -11.56 -17.43
C ASP A 136 -4.71 -10.33 -18.33
N GLN A 137 -5.99 -10.09 -18.66
CA GLN A 137 -6.42 -8.76 -19.11
C GLN A 137 -6.82 -7.92 -17.90
N GLU A 138 -5.80 -7.32 -17.25
CA GLU A 138 -5.99 -6.35 -16.17
C GLU A 138 -6.46 -5.01 -16.75
N GLU A 139 -7.75 -4.72 -16.59
CA GLU A 139 -8.40 -3.46 -16.99
C GLU A 139 -7.85 -2.31 -16.14
N GLU A 140 -7.18 -1.34 -16.77
CA GLU A 140 -6.67 -0.14 -16.11
C GLU A 140 -7.84 0.80 -15.73
N ASP A 141 -8.32 0.71 -14.49
CA ASP A 141 -9.29 1.66 -13.96
C ASP A 141 -8.70 3.08 -13.85
N PRO A 142 -9.35 4.10 -14.44
CA PRO A 142 -8.89 5.47 -14.37
C PRO A 142 -9.09 6.07 -12.97
N ALA A 143 -8.02 6.67 -12.43
CA ALA A 143 -8.00 7.33 -11.14
C ALA A 143 -9.16 8.34 -10.95
N PRO A 144 -9.85 8.36 -9.79
CA PRO A 144 -10.92 9.30 -9.53
C PRO A 144 -10.40 10.74 -9.37
N SER A 145 -10.97 11.63 -10.18
CA SER A 145 -10.83 13.09 -10.13
C SER A 145 -11.65 13.66 -8.97
N CYS A 146 -11.01 14.32 -8.01
CA CYS A 146 -11.70 15.01 -6.91
C CYS A 146 -12.05 16.46 -7.29
N ASP A 147 -13.35 16.75 -7.41
CA ASP A 147 -13.90 18.11 -7.44
C ASP A 147 -14.00 18.71 -6.03
N THR A 148 -13.39 19.88 -5.84
CA THR A 148 -13.38 20.60 -4.56
C THR A 148 -14.61 21.48 -4.41
N LYS A 149 -15.59 21.06 -3.59
CA LYS A 149 -16.61 21.97 -3.03
C LYS A 149 -16.25 22.32 -1.58
N LYS A 150 -16.06 23.62 -1.36
CA LYS A 150 -15.51 24.27 -0.17
C LYS A 150 -16.46 24.15 1.04
N MET A 151 -16.22 23.16 1.90
CA MET A 151 -16.78 23.07 3.24
C MET A 151 -15.67 23.46 4.24
N ARG A 152 -15.93 24.45 5.12
CA ARG A 152 -14.93 24.99 6.05
C ARG A 152 -14.61 23.95 7.13
N SER A 153 -13.42 23.35 7.02
CA SER A 153 -12.84 22.37 7.95
C SER A 153 -12.33 23.03 9.25
N PRO A 154 -12.36 22.32 10.40
CA PRO A 154 -11.66 22.72 11.62
C PRO A 154 -10.17 22.93 11.37
N ARG A 155 -9.54 23.87 12.08
CA ARG A 155 -8.12 24.24 11.91
C ARG A 155 -7.21 23.03 12.18
N LYS A 156 -6.75 22.40 11.09
CA LYS A 156 -5.73 21.35 11.09
C LYS A 156 -4.41 21.98 11.56
N SER A 157 -3.81 21.45 12.63
CA SER A 157 -2.47 21.89 13.05
C SER A 157 -1.48 21.61 11.91
N PRO A 158 -0.57 22.53 11.59
CA PRO A 158 0.25 22.49 10.36
C PRO A 158 1.31 21.38 10.30
N ASN A 159 1.31 20.42 11.23
CA ASN A 159 2.30 19.33 11.29
C ASN A 159 1.67 17.94 11.52
N ARG A 160 0.38 17.76 11.23
CA ARG A 160 -0.32 16.47 11.43
C ARG A 160 -0.34 15.65 10.15
N ILE A 161 0.38 14.54 10.16
CA ILE A 161 0.39 13.53 9.12
C ILE A 161 -0.63 12.45 9.51
N GLY A 162 -1.76 12.40 8.82
CA GLY A 162 -2.78 11.34 8.96
C GLY A 162 -4.23 11.81 9.00
N ASN A 163 -5.13 10.85 8.78
CA ASN A 163 -6.57 10.88 9.02
C ASN A 163 -6.99 9.42 9.31
N GLU A 164 -8.28 9.16 9.54
CA GLU A 164 -8.80 7.81 9.84
C GLU A 164 -8.46 6.74 8.78
N LYS A 165 -8.23 7.13 7.52
CA LYS A 165 -7.91 6.22 6.42
C LYS A 165 -6.49 6.43 5.86
N THR A 166 -5.60 7.07 6.60
CA THR A 166 -4.23 7.32 6.15
C THR A 166 -3.24 6.71 7.13
N ILE A 167 -2.44 5.76 6.64
CA ILE A 167 -1.31 5.20 7.38
C ILE A 167 0.00 5.90 7.01
N ALA A 168 1.02 5.74 7.84
CA ALA A 168 2.34 6.29 7.62
C ALA A 168 3.40 5.35 8.20
N ILE A 169 4.55 5.26 7.54
CA ILE A 169 5.74 4.59 8.08
C ILE A 169 6.88 5.61 8.06
N LEU A 170 7.18 6.19 9.22
CA LEU A 170 8.28 7.15 9.40
C LEU A 170 9.45 6.55 10.20
N GLY A 171 9.36 5.27 10.56
CA GLY A 171 10.38 4.51 11.26
C GLY A 171 9.80 3.53 12.28
N LYS A 172 10.68 2.77 12.94
CA LYS A 172 10.34 1.69 13.89
C LYS A 172 9.42 2.10 15.05
N HIS A 173 9.48 3.37 15.48
CA HIS A 173 8.71 3.89 16.62
C HIS A 173 7.68 4.95 16.23
N LYS A 174 7.50 5.21 14.92
CA LYS A 174 6.67 6.29 14.38
C LYS A 174 5.93 5.77 13.14
N PHE A 175 4.79 5.14 13.37
CA PHE A 175 4.02 4.55 12.29
C PHE A 175 2.53 4.44 12.61
N CYS A 176 1.73 4.18 11.58
CA CYS A 176 0.33 3.80 11.71
C CYS A 176 0.07 2.50 10.98
N MET A 177 -0.95 1.78 11.40
CA MET A 177 -1.42 0.56 10.75
C MET A 177 -2.95 0.53 10.71
N PHE A 178 -3.52 -0.23 9.78
CA PHE A 178 -4.95 -0.50 9.77
C PHE A 178 -5.28 -1.64 10.73
N LEU A 179 -6.41 -1.51 11.41
CA LEU A 179 -7.06 -2.55 12.20
C LEU A 179 -8.57 -2.52 11.92
N PRO A 180 -9.32 -3.57 12.30
CA PRO A 180 -10.77 -3.54 12.27
C PRO A 180 -11.33 -2.31 13.02
N PRO A 181 -12.47 -1.75 12.60
CA PRO A 181 -12.99 -0.50 13.16
C PRO A 181 -13.41 -0.61 14.64
N GLN A 182 -13.58 -1.83 15.14
CA GLN A 182 -13.89 -2.12 16.54
C GLN A 182 -13.04 -3.31 17.03
N PRO A 183 -12.67 -3.34 18.32
CA PRO A 183 -12.07 -4.52 18.94
C PRO A 183 -12.94 -5.78 18.72
N GLY A 184 -12.29 -6.94 18.59
CA GLY A 184 -12.99 -8.22 18.48
C GLY A 184 -13.55 -8.57 17.11
N LEU A 185 -13.53 -7.64 16.15
CA LEU A 185 -13.91 -7.95 14.78
C LEU A 185 -12.80 -8.71 14.05
N GLU A 186 -13.21 -9.61 13.16
CA GLU A 186 -12.28 -10.33 12.28
C GLU A 186 -11.69 -9.41 11.20
N VAL A 187 -10.46 -9.69 10.79
CA VAL A 187 -9.72 -8.86 9.83
C VAL A 187 -10.30 -8.96 8.42
N ALA A 188 -10.52 -10.18 7.90
CA ALA A 188 -11.00 -10.38 6.53
C ALA A 188 -12.38 -9.75 6.24
N PRO A 189 -13.40 -9.86 7.12
CA PRO A 189 -14.68 -9.20 6.91
C PRO A 189 -14.62 -7.67 6.95
N THR A 190 -13.54 -7.10 7.51
CA THR A 190 -13.37 -5.65 7.71
C THR A 190 -12.38 -5.01 6.74
N GLU A 191 -12.04 -5.70 5.64
CA GLU A 191 -11.05 -5.21 4.66
C GLU A 191 -11.45 -3.89 3.97
N GLU A 192 -12.73 -3.53 3.95
CA GLU A 192 -13.24 -2.31 3.31
C GLU A 192 -13.46 -1.13 4.27
N ASP A 193 -13.55 -1.40 5.58
CA ASP A 193 -13.94 -0.44 6.62
C ASP A 193 -12.90 -0.24 7.73
N ALA A 194 -11.69 -0.79 7.54
CA ALA A 194 -10.58 -0.61 8.47
C ALA A 194 -10.20 0.86 8.70
N ILE A 195 -9.73 1.14 9.91
CA ILE A 195 -9.32 2.47 10.36
C ILE A 195 -7.87 2.47 10.85
N ALA A 196 -7.20 3.60 10.69
CA ALA A 196 -5.79 3.74 11.04
C ALA A 196 -5.62 3.89 12.55
N PHE A 197 -4.60 3.24 13.10
CA PHE A 197 -4.12 3.36 14.48
C PHE A 197 -2.66 3.77 14.46
N CYS A 198 -2.28 4.82 15.19
CA CYS A 198 -0.94 5.39 15.13
C CYS A 198 -0.16 5.25 16.45
N LYS A 199 1.14 5.01 16.34
CA LYS A 199 2.12 4.96 17.42
C LYS A 199 3.26 5.93 17.15
N GLY A 200 3.58 6.75 18.14
CA GLY A 200 4.73 7.66 18.13
C GLY A 200 4.38 9.11 17.79
N LYS A 201 5.30 10.04 18.14
CA LYS A 201 5.13 11.47 17.87
C LYS A 201 5.32 11.79 16.38
N GLY A 202 4.45 12.64 15.83
CA GLY A 202 4.52 13.12 14.44
C GLY A 202 3.67 12.32 13.44
N VAL A 203 3.01 11.25 13.89
CA VAL A 203 1.96 10.53 13.17
C VAL A 203 0.70 10.57 14.02
N GLU A 204 -0.45 10.86 13.41
CA GLU A 204 -1.71 10.99 14.15
C GLU A 204 -2.86 10.33 13.40
N SER A 205 -3.70 9.66 14.18
CA SER A 205 -5.03 9.19 13.79
C SER A 205 -6.01 9.61 14.88
N PRO A 206 -7.32 9.76 14.57
CA PRO A 206 -8.35 9.80 15.61
C PRO A 206 -8.28 8.63 16.59
N ASN A 207 -7.69 7.50 16.18
CA ASN A 207 -7.61 6.28 16.97
C ASN A 207 -6.17 6.06 17.48
N PRO A 208 -5.93 6.15 18.80
CA PRO A 208 -4.64 5.83 19.38
C PRO A 208 -4.40 4.32 19.33
N MET A 209 -3.18 3.90 18.99
CA MET A 209 -2.82 2.48 19.05
C MET A 209 -2.96 1.95 20.48
N PRO A 210 -3.61 0.78 20.70
CA PRO A 210 -3.79 0.26 22.05
C PRO A 210 -2.46 0.03 22.76
N ASP A 211 -2.44 0.26 24.07
CA ASP A 211 -1.26 0.03 24.88
C ASP A 211 -0.86 -1.45 24.82
N SER A 212 0.44 -1.70 24.76
CA SER A 212 1.02 -3.06 24.64
C SER A 212 0.60 -3.85 23.40
N PHE A 213 -0.13 -3.25 22.45
CA PHE A 213 -0.51 -3.91 21.21
C PHE A 213 0.73 -4.33 20.41
N ILE A 214 1.71 -3.44 20.24
CA ILE A 214 2.92 -3.76 19.48
C ILE A 214 4.00 -4.36 20.40
N ARG A 215 4.39 -5.61 20.14
CA ARG A 215 5.46 -6.31 20.87
C ARG A 215 6.83 -6.15 20.22
N SER A 216 6.90 -6.29 18.90
CA SER A 216 8.16 -6.12 18.16
C SER A 216 7.94 -5.51 16.79
N VAL A 217 8.94 -4.78 16.31
CA VAL A 217 8.92 -4.08 15.02
C VAL A 217 10.30 -4.16 14.40
N ARG A 218 10.34 -4.51 13.11
CA ARG A 218 11.49 -4.35 12.22
C ARG A 218 11.10 -3.38 11.13
N TYR A 219 12.01 -2.46 10.85
CA TYR A 219 11.82 -1.39 9.87
C TYR A 219 12.88 -1.52 8.80
N TYR A 220 12.46 -1.38 7.55
CA TYR A 220 13.35 -1.42 6.41
C TYR A 220 12.90 -0.40 5.36
N GLU A 221 13.87 0.26 4.75
CA GLU A 221 13.69 1.19 3.65
C GLU A 221 14.55 0.75 2.47
N ALA A 222 13.95 0.69 1.28
CA ALA A 222 14.65 0.43 0.03
C ALA A 222 14.58 1.67 -0.86
N PRO A 223 15.55 2.59 -0.79
CA PRO A 223 15.55 3.81 -1.60
C PRO A 223 15.50 3.50 -3.11
N GLU A 224 16.22 2.46 -3.55
CA GLU A 224 16.29 2.07 -4.96
C GLU A 224 14.96 1.54 -5.51
N LYS A 225 14.24 0.77 -4.68
CA LYS A 225 12.91 0.22 -5.00
C LYS A 225 11.76 1.15 -4.60
N LYS A 226 12.09 2.27 -3.93
CA LYS A 226 11.16 3.31 -3.48
C LYS A 226 10.00 2.76 -2.64
N PHE A 227 10.33 1.94 -1.64
CA PHE A 227 9.38 1.49 -0.63
C PHE A 227 9.95 1.55 0.78
N VAL A 228 9.05 1.62 1.75
CA VAL A 228 9.33 1.41 3.18
C VAL A 228 8.42 0.31 3.70
N GLN A 229 8.90 -0.46 4.67
CA GLN A 229 8.12 -1.53 5.28
C GLN A 229 8.34 -1.66 6.78
N LEU A 230 7.34 -2.26 7.43
CA LEU A 230 7.36 -2.74 8.79
C LEU A 230 6.92 -4.20 8.81
N THR A 231 7.61 -5.01 9.59
CA THR A 231 7.18 -6.35 9.98
C THR A 231 7.26 -6.46 11.48
N GLY A 232 6.43 -7.29 12.11
CA GLY A 232 6.48 -7.38 13.56
C GLY A 232 5.53 -8.38 14.17
N LYS A 233 5.52 -8.36 15.50
CA LYS A 233 4.61 -9.11 16.34
C LYS A 233 3.76 -8.18 17.19
N PHE A 234 2.53 -8.57 17.43
CA PHE A 234 1.60 -7.83 18.28
C PHE A 234 1.04 -8.71 19.41
N ASN A 235 0.26 -8.12 20.30
CA ASN A 235 -0.53 -8.78 21.32
C ASN A 235 -1.99 -8.74 20.89
N ARG A 236 -2.55 -9.87 20.46
CA ARG A 236 -3.93 -9.89 19.91
C ARG A 236 -4.97 -9.43 20.93
N ASP A 237 -4.75 -9.78 22.20
CA ASP A 237 -5.67 -9.50 23.31
C ASP A 237 -5.82 -8.00 23.58
N ALA A 238 -4.80 -7.19 23.26
CA ALA A 238 -4.85 -5.74 23.44
C ALA A 238 -5.85 -5.04 22.49
N TYR A 239 -6.38 -5.77 21.50
CA TYR A 239 -7.45 -5.31 20.62
C TYR A 239 -8.54 -6.38 20.42
N GLU A 240 -8.62 -7.33 21.37
CA GLU A 240 -9.61 -8.42 21.41
C GLU A 240 -9.66 -9.31 20.16
N LEU A 241 -8.59 -9.33 19.35
CA LEU A 241 -8.57 -10.11 18.10
C LEU A 241 -8.55 -11.62 18.40
N SER A 242 -9.39 -12.37 17.67
CA SER A 242 -9.55 -13.81 17.86
C SER A 242 -8.29 -14.59 17.50
N ALA A 243 -7.97 -15.63 18.29
CA ALA A 243 -6.90 -16.56 17.92
C ALA A 243 -7.26 -17.50 16.77
N ALA A 244 -8.54 -17.57 16.40
CA ALA A 244 -9.04 -18.32 15.24
C ALA A 244 -9.12 -17.48 13.96
N ASP A 245 -8.88 -16.17 14.04
CA ASP A 245 -8.86 -15.29 12.88
C ASP A 245 -7.51 -15.44 12.15
N GLY A 246 -7.56 -16.05 10.97
CA GLY A 246 -6.39 -16.23 10.10
C GLY A 246 -5.87 -14.93 9.47
N GLY A 247 -6.60 -13.83 9.65
CA GLY A 247 -6.20 -12.51 9.21
C GLY A 247 -6.81 -12.08 7.89
N GLY A 248 -6.22 -11.03 7.32
CA GLY A 248 -6.69 -10.41 6.09
C GLY A 248 -5.73 -9.33 5.60
N GLN A 249 -6.08 -8.73 4.46
CA GLN A 249 -5.31 -7.71 3.78
C GLN A 249 -6.06 -6.40 3.64
N TYR A 250 -5.44 -5.35 4.17
CA TYR A 250 -5.77 -3.97 3.90
C TYR A 250 -4.84 -3.42 2.82
N ASP A 251 -5.39 -2.89 1.74
CA ASP A 251 -4.60 -2.34 0.64
C ASP A 251 -5.24 -1.08 0.04
N SER A 252 -4.53 -0.50 -0.93
CA SER A 252 -4.98 0.69 -1.65
C SER A 252 -6.23 0.49 -2.54
N LYS A 253 -6.69 -0.75 -2.75
CA LYS A 253 -7.87 -1.09 -3.57
C LYS A 253 -9.11 -1.31 -2.70
N ASN A 254 -8.98 -1.99 -1.57
CA ASN A 254 -10.10 -2.43 -0.73
C ASN A 254 -10.68 -1.27 0.07
N ILE A 255 -9.83 -0.40 0.64
CA ILE A 255 -10.29 0.70 1.48
C ILE A 255 -10.41 1.97 0.65
N ARG A 256 -11.64 2.36 0.29
CA ARG A 256 -11.91 3.59 -0.46
C ARG A 256 -11.39 4.83 0.26
N GLY A 257 -10.59 5.63 -0.46
CA GLY A 257 -9.99 6.86 0.05
C GLY A 257 -8.81 6.64 1.00
N SER A 258 -8.32 5.40 1.12
CA SER A 258 -7.14 5.11 1.91
C SER A 258 -5.85 5.53 1.23
N SER A 259 -4.80 5.74 2.02
CA SER A 259 -3.47 6.08 1.50
C SER A 259 -2.36 5.74 2.49
N CYS A 260 -1.15 5.62 1.97
CA CYS A 260 0.06 5.69 2.77
C CYS A 260 0.84 6.97 2.47
N VAL A 261 1.24 7.68 3.50
CA VAL A 261 1.88 9.00 3.36
C VAL A 261 3.17 8.90 2.56
N GLY A 262 3.24 9.66 1.46
CA GLY A 262 4.40 9.68 0.55
C GLY A 262 4.41 8.58 -0.51
N TYR A 263 3.41 7.68 -0.50
CA TYR A 263 3.35 6.52 -1.38
C TYR A 263 2.00 6.41 -2.08
N ARG A 264 1.97 5.78 -3.26
CA ARG A 264 0.74 5.64 -4.06
C ARG A 264 0.01 4.32 -3.76
N TYR A 265 0.77 3.31 -3.33
CA TYR A 265 0.27 1.98 -3.05
C TYR A 265 0.67 1.59 -1.64
N PHE A 266 -0.13 0.73 -1.02
CA PHE A 266 0.28 0.04 0.19
C PHE A 266 -0.35 -1.35 0.22
N VAL A 267 0.27 -2.22 0.99
CA VAL A 267 -0.27 -3.51 1.41
C VAL A 267 0.01 -3.68 2.88
N ALA A 268 -0.99 -4.06 3.66
CA ALA A 268 -0.90 -4.29 5.09
C ALA A 268 -1.67 -5.56 5.44
N LEU A 269 -1.02 -6.48 6.14
CA LEU A 269 -1.66 -7.71 6.61
C LEU A 269 -1.59 -7.73 8.13
N VAL A 270 -2.67 -8.23 8.72
CA VAL A 270 -2.80 -8.52 10.14
C VAL A 270 -3.21 -9.98 10.23
N GLU A 271 -2.41 -10.80 10.92
CA GLU A 271 -2.60 -12.24 11.10
C GLU A 271 -2.75 -12.53 12.60
N PRO A 272 -3.98 -12.46 13.15
CA PRO A 272 -4.22 -12.64 14.59
C PRO A 272 -3.82 -14.01 15.11
N ASP A 273 -4.13 -15.09 14.41
CA ASP A 273 -3.81 -16.47 14.75
C ASP A 273 -2.34 -16.68 15.19
N VAL A 274 -1.41 -16.03 14.49
CA VAL A 274 0.05 -16.10 14.70
C VAL A 274 0.66 -14.79 15.23
N GLU A 275 -0.19 -13.83 15.61
CA GLU A 275 0.15 -12.52 16.16
C GLU A 275 1.18 -11.74 15.32
N ARG A 276 1.06 -11.80 13.99
CA ARG A 276 2.02 -11.18 13.05
C ARG A 276 1.36 -10.08 12.24
N PHE A 277 2.08 -8.98 12.05
CA PHE A 277 1.66 -7.93 11.12
C PHE A 277 2.80 -7.56 10.18
N CYS A 278 2.43 -7.03 9.02
CA CYS A 278 3.36 -6.45 8.08
C CYS A 278 2.68 -5.35 7.26
N ILE A 279 3.45 -4.33 6.89
CA ILE A 279 2.98 -3.17 6.16
C ILE A 279 4.08 -2.77 5.19
N ARG A 280 3.75 -2.53 3.92
CA ARG A 280 4.66 -1.92 2.96
C ARG A 280 3.96 -0.79 2.25
N CYS A 281 4.61 0.35 2.15
CA CYS A 281 4.18 1.49 1.36
C CYS A 281 5.11 1.64 0.15
N CYS A 282 4.55 1.67 -1.05
CA CYS A 282 5.29 1.61 -2.30
C CYS A 282 4.99 2.78 -3.23
N ALA A 283 6.02 3.25 -3.92
CA ALA A 283 5.85 4.20 -5.01
C ALA A 283 5.23 3.53 -6.25
N ASN A 284 5.59 2.26 -6.51
CA ASN A 284 5.13 1.50 -7.68
C ASN A 284 4.27 0.30 -7.26
N LYS A 285 3.27 -0.03 -8.08
CA LYS A 285 2.35 -1.16 -7.87
C LYS A 285 3.09 -2.50 -7.73
N LYS A 286 4.10 -2.73 -8.58
CA LYS A 286 4.89 -3.98 -8.60
C LYS A 286 5.60 -4.31 -7.29
N ASP A 287 5.88 -3.31 -6.46
CA ASP A 287 6.60 -3.49 -5.19
C ASP A 287 5.62 -3.78 -4.02
N CYS A 288 4.31 -3.63 -4.27
CA CYS A 288 3.21 -3.86 -3.33
C CYS A 288 2.29 -4.98 -3.87
N PRO A 289 2.61 -6.26 -3.62
CA PRO A 289 1.83 -7.38 -4.13
C PRO A 289 0.51 -7.52 -3.35
N THR A 290 -0.59 -7.06 -3.94
CA THR A 290 -1.92 -7.13 -3.30
C THR A 290 -2.71 -8.41 -3.62
N HIS A 291 -2.26 -9.25 -4.54
CA HIS A 291 -2.97 -10.48 -4.94
C HIS A 291 -2.49 -11.75 -4.21
N LYS A 292 -1.72 -11.59 -3.13
CA LYS A 292 -1.02 -12.70 -2.43
C LYS A 292 -1.36 -12.78 -0.94
N SER A 293 -2.51 -12.24 -0.52
CA SER A 293 -2.93 -12.21 0.89
C SER A 293 -2.98 -13.60 1.53
N HIS A 294 -3.46 -14.60 0.80
CA HIS A 294 -3.55 -16.01 1.25
C HIS A 294 -2.20 -16.67 1.57
N LEU A 295 -1.07 -16.09 1.12
CA LEU A 295 0.28 -16.59 1.45
C LEU A 295 0.83 -16.00 2.75
N GLY A 296 0.12 -15.02 3.32
CA GLY A 296 0.48 -14.36 4.56
C GLY A 296 1.64 -13.37 4.45
N CYS A 297 1.97 -12.78 5.60
CA CYS A 297 2.91 -11.68 5.73
C CYS A 297 4.31 -12.02 5.23
N GLY A 298 4.81 -13.21 5.53
CA GLY A 298 6.17 -13.62 5.15
C GLY A 298 6.38 -13.64 3.64
N ALA A 299 5.35 -13.99 2.87
CA ALA A 299 5.41 -14.01 1.41
C ALA A 299 5.16 -12.63 0.78
N VAL A 300 4.23 -11.84 1.33
CA VAL A 300 3.84 -10.52 0.79
C VAL A 300 4.88 -9.44 1.11
N VAL A 301 5.31 -9.38 2.37
CA VAL A 301 6.30 -8.43 2.90
C VAL A 301 7.40 -9.24 3.62
N PRO A 302 8.32 -9.87 2.86
CA PRO A 302 9.42 -10.60 3.44
C PRO A 302 10.26 -9.73 4.37
N ASP A 303 10.89 -10.38 5.34
CA ASP A 303 11.80 -9.73 6.27
C ASP A 303 13.12 -9.39 5.57
N LEU A 304 13.48 -8.11 5.56
CA LEU A 304 14.65 -7.59 4.84
C LEU A 304 15.63 -6.86 5.76
N ALA A 305 15.36 -6.84 7.06
CA ALA A 305 16.11 -6.11 8.08
C ALA A 305 17.07 -7.02 8.84
#